data_AF-A0A453DXP0-F1
#
_entry.id   AF-A0A453DXP0-F1
#
_cell.length_a   1.000
_cell.length_b   1.000
_cell.length_c   1.000
_cell.angle_alpha   90.00
_cell.angle_beta   90.00
_cell.angle_gamma   90.00
#
_symmetry.space_group_name_H-M   'P 1'
#
loop_
_entity.id
_entity.type
_entity.pdbx_description
1 polymer ?
#
loop_
_entity_poly.entity_id
_entity_poly.type
_entity_poly.pdbx_seq_one_letter_code
_entity_poly.pdbx_strand_id
1 'polypeptide(L)'
;MDNSSDAHSRHRCAACYRQFNRMEHLVEHMRSSHHSYHEPRCGVCGKHCRSLDALRDHLGFGASLPSKPACAAAFQAHGCPLCLVVFPTASALRAHCAACKLSRGGRAVALGCKMVGGGSDGTLDVCARVCVVDEHEAILYESFVKPIIPVTHYRYETTGIRPEHLRGAPTVKQAMRRVQDILLNGEQSYYSSRGAARLLVGHGLEHDLDALGMDYPAHLKRDTATYPPLMKTSARLMSNSLRYLTRSCLGYDIQTGGHHHPYDDCVAAMRLYKRMRAMSHLHLNGRRKDDDDESTAKAFPAWRQRELERMSPEELLAMSKPDYQCWCLDDD
;
A
#
# COMPACT_ATOMS: atom_id res chain seq x y z
N MET A 1 -51.95 -3.52 31.44
CA MET A 1 -50.53 -3.91 31.51
C MET A 1 -50.18 -4.42 30.13
N ASP A 2 -49.75 -3.53 29.24
CA ASP A 2 -49.29 -3.91 27.90
C ASP A 2 -47.79 -3.68 27.81
N ASN A 3 -47.11 -4.81 27.67
CA ASN A 3 -45.67 -4.97 27.57
C ASN A 3 -45.28 -4.72 26.11
N SER A 4 -45.06 -3.46 25.72
CA SER A 4 -44.60 -3.12 24.39
C SER A 4 -43.06 -3.10 24.37
N SER A 5 -42.51 -4.14 23.75
CA SER A 5 -41.08 -4.38 23.52
C SER A 5 -40.37 -3.15 22.92
N ASP A 6 -39.49 -2.55 23.72
CA ASP A 6 -38.52 -1.56 23.27
C ASP A 6 -37.46 -2.29 22.40
N ALA A 7 -37.68 -2.26 21.08
CA ALA A 7 -36.75 -2.78 20.10
C ALA A 7 -35.48 -1.93 20.17
N HIS A 8 -34.50 -2.39 20.95
CA HIS A 8 -33.21 -1.72 21.14
C HIS A 8 -32.59 -1.37 19.78
N SER A 9 -32.69 -0.10 19.39
CA SER A 9 -32.10 0.42 18.16
C SER A 9 -30.58 0.23 18.24
N ARG A 10 -30.06 -0.80 17.56
CA ARG A 10 -28.62 -1.07 17.51
C ARG A 10 -27.94 0.00 16.66
N HIS A 11 -26.97 0.69 17.22
CA HIS A 11 -26.18 1.69 16.52
C HIS A 11 -25.11 1.00 15.70
N ARG A 12 -25.09 1.22 14.39
CA ARG A 12 -24.17 0.55 13.47
C ARG A 12 -23.14 1.53 12.94
N CYS A 13 -21.86 1.21 13.05
CA CYS A 13 -20.79 2.01 12.44
C CYS A 13 -20.93 2.03 10.91
N ALA A 14 -20.91 3.21 10.29
CA ALA A 14 -21.03 3.35 8.82
C ALA A 14 -19.77 2.86 8.07
N ALA A 15 -18.62 2.81 8.75
CA ALA A 15 -17.36 2.29 8.20
C ALA A 15 -17.31 0.76 8.27
N CYS A 16 -17.18 0.20 9.48
CA CYS A 16 -16.93 -1.24 9.67
C CYS A 16 -18.18 -2.09 9.96
N TYR A 17 -19.36 -1.49 10.04
CA TYR A 17 -20.66 -2.15 10.30
C TYR A 17 -20.75 -2.91 11.64
N ARG A 18 -19.82 -2.70 12.57
CA ARG A 18 -19.95 -3.17 13.96
C ARG A 18 -21.20 -2.56 14.60
N GLN A 19 -21.90 -3.38 15.38
CA GLN A 19 -23.12 -3.00 16.08
C GLN A 19 -22.80 -2.73 17.55
N PHE A 20 -23.36 -1.65 18.06
CA PHE A 20 -23.24 -1.21 19.43
C PHE A 20 -24.63 -1.08 20.05
N ASN A 21 -24.77 -1.53 21.28
CA ASN A 21 -26.03 -1.44 22.02
C ASN A 21 -26.33 -0.01 22.50
N ARG A 22 -25.31 0.88 22.49
CA ARG A 22 -25.42 2.27 22.92
C ARG A 22 -24.64 3.18 21.99
N MET A 23 -25.16 4.38 21.76
CA MET A 23 -24.52 5.38 20.91
C MET A 23 -23.16 5.82 21.47
N GLU A 24 -23.03 5.94 22.80
CA GLU A 24 -21.78 6.28 23.49
C GLU A 24 -20.62 5.36 23.07
N HIS A 25 -20.88 4.06 22.94
CA HIS A 25 -19.90 3.06 22.52
C HIS A 25 -19.57 3.16 21.03
N LEU A 26 -20.53 3.56 20.19
CA LEU A 26 -20.26 3.83 18.77
C LEU A 26 -19.33 5.05 18.64
N VAL A 27 -19.59 6.13 19.38
CA VAL A 27 -18.74 7.33 19.35
C VAL A 27 -17.32 7.01 19.84
N GLU A 28 -17.18 6.24 20.93
CA GLU A 28 -15.86 5.80 21.42
C GLU A 28 -15.13 4.90 20.42
N HIS A 29 -15.87 4.02 19.74
CA HIS A 29 -15.31 3.22 18.66
C HIS A 29 -14.81 4.09 17.50
N MET A 30 -15.59 5.08 17.04
CA MET A 30 -15.18 5.99 15.97
C MET A 30 -13.93 6.80 16.36
N ARG A 31 -13.86 7.22 17.63
CA ARG A 31 -12.71 7.96 18.20
C ARG A 31 -11.40 7.17 18.14
N SER A 32 -11.45 5.86 18.37
CA SER A 32 -10.27 5.00 18.48
C SER A 32 -9.94 4.22 17.21
N SER A 33 -10.86 4.11 16.26
CA SER A 33 -10.70 3.22 15.10
C SER A 33 -10.09 3.89 13.87
N HIS A 34 -10.01 5.23 13.84
CA HIS A 34 -9.40 6.00 12.75
C HIS A 34 -9.84 5.51 11.36
N HIS A 35 -11.14 5.23 11.21
CA HIS A 35 -11.68 4.66 9.98
C HIS A 35 -11.27 5.50 8.77
N SER A 36 -10.79 4.81 7.74
CA SER A 36 -10.40 5.42 6.48
C SER A 36 -11.39 5.04 5.39
N TYR A 37 -11.59 5.92 4.41
CA TYR A 37 -12.42 5.64 3.23
C TYR A 37 -11.86 4.50 2.36
N HIS A 38 -10.63 4.08 2.62
CA HIS A 38 -9.94 2.99 1.92
C HIS A 38 -10.28 1.60 2.44
N GLU A 39 -11.16 1.53 3.44
CA GLU A 39 -11.72 0.26 3.89
C GLU A 39 -12.39 -0.50 2.72
N PRO A 40 -11.98 -1.75 2.43
CA PRO A 40 -12.35 -2.41 1.20
C PRO A 40 -13.82 -2.82 1.20
N ARG A 41 -14.56 -2.38 0.17
CA ARG A 41 -15.98 -2.67 -0.01
C ARG A 41 -16.23 -3.41 -1.31
N CYS A 42 -17.22 -4.30 -1.30
CA CYS A 42 -17.67 -4.98 -2.51
C CYS A 42 -18.43 -4.01 -3.41
N GLY A 43 -17.93 -3.77 -4.63
CA GLY A 43 -18.61 -2.94 -5.63
C GLY A 43 -19.94 -3.51 -6.15
N VAL A 44 -20.25 -4.78 -5.84
CA VAL A 44 -21.53 -5.42 -6.23
C VAL A 44 -22.59 -5.25 -5.15
N CYS A 45 -22.27 -5.58 -3.89
CA CYS A 45 -23.24 -5.63 -2.80
C CYS A 45 -23.02 -4.60 -1.68
N GLY A 46 -22.01 -3.74 -1.80
CA GLY A 46 -21.65 -2.73 -0.81
C GLY A 46 -21.09 -3.28 0.50
N LYS A 47 -20.95 -4.61 0.65
CA LYS A 47 -20.46 -5.24 1.88
C LYS A 47 -19.03 -4.77 2.19
N HIS A 48 -18.83 -4.28 3.40
CA HIS A 48 -17.51 -4.01 3.95
C HIS A 48 -16.75 -5.31 4.24
N CYS A 49 -15.48 -5.33 3.84
CA CYS A 49 -14.53 -6.39 4.12
C CYS A 49 -13.45 -5.88 5.06
N ARG A 50 -13.06 -6.71 6.04
CA ARG A 50 -12.02 -6.37 7.02
C ARG A 50 -10.62 -6.18 6.43
N SER A 51 -10.40 -6.64 5.20
CA SER A 51 -9.14 -6.58 4.47
C SER A 51 -9.39 -6.78 2.97
N LEU A 52 -8.41 -6.41 2.15
CA LEU A 52 -8.48 -6.63 0.70
C LEU A 52 -8.54 -8.12 0.36
N ASP A 53 -7.84 -8.96 1.12
CA ASP A 53 -7.89 -10.42 1.01
C ASP A 53 -9.31 -10.94 1.23
N ALA A 54 -9.99 -10.47 2.29
CA ALA A 54 -11.38 -10.83 2.56
C ALA A 54 -12.34 -10.32 1.47
N LEU A 55 -12.02 -9.21 0.79
CA LEU A 55 -12.75 -8.75 -0.39
C LEU A 55 -12.51 -9.68 -1.59
N ARG A 56 -11.28 -10.12 -1.85
CA ARG A 56 -11.00 -11.07 -2.94
C ARG A 56 -11.65 -12.42 -2.72
N ASP A 57 -11.61 -12.95 -1.50
CA ASP A 57 -12.36 -14.15 -1.10
C ASP A 57 -13.86 -13.95 -1.38
N HIS A 58 -14.42 -12.82 -0.97
CA HIS A 58 -15.84 -12.50 -1.23
C HIS A 58 -16.20 -12.46 -2.73
N LEU A 59 -15.27 -12.02 -3.57
CA LEU A 59 -15.41 -11.94 -5.03
C LEU A 59 -15.05 -13.26 -5.73
N GLY A 60 -14.64 -14.31 -5.01
CA GLY A 60 -14.37 -15.64 -5.55
C GLY A 60 -12.99 -15.81 -6.21
N PHE A 61 -12.05 -14.90 -5.95
CA PHE A 61 -10.67 -14.97 -6.46
C PHE A 61 -9.62 -15.11 -5.36
N GLY A 62 -10.04 -15.14 -4.10
CA GLY A 62 -9.16 -15.43 -2.99
C GLY A 62 -8.94 -16.94 -2.82
N ALA A 63 -8.15 -17.32 -1.81
CA ALA A 63 -7.85 -18.73 -1.55
C ALA A 63 -9.06 -19.50 -0.96
N SER A 64 -10.07 -18.78 -0.48
CA SER A 64 -11.26 -19.33 0.16
C SER A 64 -12.49 -19.29 -0.76
N LEU A 65 -13.48 -20.15 -0.47
CA LEU A 65 -14.77 -20.16 -1.18
C LEU A 65 -15.50 -18.82 -1.06
N PRO A 66 -16.18 -18.35 -2.13
CA PRO A 66 -16.89 -17.08 -2.09
C PRO A 66 -18.04 -17.08 -1.10
N SER A 67 -18.00 -16.14 -0.16
CA SER A 67 -19.09 -15.95 0.82
C SER A 67 -20.42 -15.51 0.19
N LYS A 68 -20.42 -15.02 -1.06
CA LYS A 68 -21.64 -14.73 -1.86
C LYS A 68 -21.41 -15.08 -3.35
N PRO A 69 -21.97 -16.20 -3.84
CA PRO A 69 -21.78 -16.63 -5.24
C PRO A 69 -22.25 -15.60 -6.28
N ALA A 70 -23.32 -14.86 -5.98
CA ALA A 70 -23.83 -13.81 -6.87
C ALA A 70 -22.83 -12.66 -7.06
N CYS A 71 -22.10 -12.26 -6.00
CA CYS A 71 -21.05 -11.24 -6.09
C CYS A 71 -19.87 -11.76 -6.92
N ALA A 72 -19.49 -13.01 -6.71
CA ALA A 72 -18.41 -13.65 -7.47
C ALA A 72 -18.75 -13.74 -8.96
N ALA A 73 -19.96 -14.18 -9.32
CA ALA A 73 -20.41 -14.26 -10.71
C ALA A 73 -20.47 -12.88 -11.39
N ALA A 74 -21.02 -11.87 -10.70
CA ALA A 74 -21.08 -10.50 -11.22
C ALA A 74 -19.68 -9.91 -11.45
N PHE A 75 -18.77 -10.15 -10.51
CA PHE A 75 -17.39 -9.69 -10.63
C PHE A 75 -16.61 -10.49 -11.68
N GLN A 76 -16.83 -11.79 -11.84
CA GLN A 76 -16.20 -12.56 -12.91
C GLN A 76 -16.61 -12.05 -14.30
N ALA A 77 -17.88 -11.62 -14.45
CA ALA A 77 -18.38 -11.09 -15.72
C ALA A 77 -17.86 -9.68 -16.05
N HIS A 78 -17.69 -8.83 -15.03
CA HIS A 78 -17.52 -7.39 -15.24
C HIS A 78 -16.45 -6.71 -14.37
N GLY A 79 -15.75 -7.46 -13.53
CA GLY A 79 -14.76 -6.97 -12.58
C GLY A 79 -13.34 -7.02 -13.13
N CYS A 80 -12.55 -6.00 -12.81
CA CYS A 80 -11.12 -5.99 -13.09
C CYS A 80 -10.33 -6.60 -11.92
N PRO A 81 -9.54 -7.68 -12.12
CA PRO A 81 -8.83 -8.35 -11.03
C PRO A 81 -7.70 -7.50 -10.41
N LEU A 82 -7.23 -6.48 -11.14
CA LEU A 82 -6.13 -5.59 -10.72
C LEU A 82 -6.61 -4.44 -9.84
N CYS A 83 -7.69 -3.73 -10.20
CA CYS A 83 -8.20 -2.59 -9.42
C CYS A 83 -9.44 -2.91 -8.56
N LEU A 84 -10.06 -4.08 -8.76
CA LEU A 84 -11.32 -4.49 -8.12
C LEU A 84 -12.55 -3.62 -8.42
N VAL A 85 -12.51 -2.82 -9.50
CA VAL A 85 -13.67 -2.08 -9.99
C VAL A 85 -14.58 -3.00 -10.82
N VAL A 86 -15.89 -2.87 -10.62
CA VAL A 86 -16.93 -3.55 -11.40
C VAL A 86 -17.48 -2.58 -12.44
N PHE A 87 -17.46 -2.98 -13.70
CA PHE A 87 -17.90 -2.17 -14.82
C PHE A 87 -19.36 -2.48 -15.19
N PRO A 88 -20.08 -1.53 -15.81
CA PRO A 88 -21.48 -1.78 -16.21
C PRO A 88 -21.58 -2.76 -17.38
N THR A 89 -20.53 -2.91 -18.20
CA THR A 89 -20.53 -3.79 -19.37
C THR A 89 -19.17 -4.47 -19.58
N ALA A 90 -19.17 -5.63 -20.23
CA ALA A 90 -17.94 -6.34 -20.60
C ALA A 90 -17.07 -5.54 -21.59
N SER A 91 -17.67 -4.69 -22.41
CA SER A 91 -16.91 -3.81 -23.32
C SER A 91 -16.15 -2.73 -22.54
N ALA A 92 -16.80 -2.12 -21.54
CA ALA A 92 -16.14 -1.17 -20.64
C ALA A 92 -15.00 -1.83 -19.86
N LEU A 93 -15.19 -3.08 -19.39
CA LEU A 93 -14.12 -3.85 -18.77
C LEU A 93 -12.96 -4.10 -19.74
N ARG A 94 -13.20 -4.50 -20.99
CA ARG A 94 -12.12 -4.76 -21.97
C ARG A 94 -11.33 -3.50 -22.31
N ALA A 95 -12.04 -2.40 -22.57
CA ALA A 95 -11.42 -1.10 -22.80
C ALA A 95 -10.60 -0.65 -21.58
N HIS A 96 -11.13 -0.88 -20.37
CA HIS A 96 -10.41 -0.64 -19.14
C HIS A 96 -9.19 -1.57 -19.02
N CYS A 97 -9.29 -2.88 -19.23
CA CYS A 97 -8.18 -3.83 -19.03
C CYS A 97 -6.98 -3.53 -19.94
N ALA A 98 -7.21 -3.08 -21.17
CA ALA A 98 -6.15 -2.64 -22.08
C ALA A 98 -5.39 -1.40 -21.54
N ALA A 99 -6.08 -0.57 -20.75
CA ALA A 99 -5.55 0.65 -20.15
C ALA A 99 -5.37 0.56 -18.62
N CYS A 100 -5.68 -0.57 -17.98
CA CYS A 100 -5.74 -0.74 -16.54
C CYS A 100 -4.31 -0.90 -16.03
N LYS A 101 -3.60 0.22 -16.05
CA LYS A 101 -2.24 0.31 -15.56
C LYS A 101 -2.19 0.96 -14.20
N LEU A 102 -3.32 1.15 -13.49
CA LEU A 102 -3.36 2.02 -12.31
C LEU A 102 -2.63 3.36 -12.59
N SER A 103 -2.77 3.90 -13.81
CA SER A 103 -2.03 5.08 -14.26
C SER A 103 -2.89 6.32 -14.13
N ARG A 104 -2.42 7.22 -13.26
CA ARG A 104 -2.42 8.67 -13.47
C ARG A 104 -0.96 9.08 -13.26
N GLY A 105 -0.38 9.78 -14.22
CA GLY A 105 1.06 9.91 -14.36
C GLY A 105 1.66 10.64 -13.16
N GLY A 106 2.59 9.99 -12.47
CA GLY A 106 3.33 10.58 -11.36
C GLY A 106 4.83 10.42 -11.50
N ARG A 107 5.55 11.13 -10.64
CA ARG A 107 7.02 11.11 -10.55
C ARG A 107 7.56 9.97 -9.70
N ALA A 108 6.79 8.91 -9.42
CA ALA A 108 7.25 7.83 -8.55
C ALA A 108 8.21 6.87 -9.26
N VAL A 109 9.17 6.35 -8.49
CA VAL A 109 10.07 5.27 -8.91
C VAL A 109 10.09 4.19 -7.83
N ALA A 110 10.18 2.93 -8.23
CA ALA A 110 10.35 1.84 -7.27
C ALA A 110 11.80 1.36 -7.23
N LEU A 111 12.32 1.16 -6.03
CA LEU A 111 13.64 0.61 -5.74
C LEU A 111 13.51 -0.80 -5.16
N GLY A 112 14.46 -1.65 -5.48
CA GLY A 112 14.62 -2.94 -4.82
C GLY A 112 16.05 -3.46 -4.99
N CYS A 113 16.57 -4.06 -3.94
CA CYS A 113 17.89 -4.67 -3.94
C CYS A 113 17.82 -6.19 -3.73
N LYS A 114 18.87 -6.89 -4.16
CA LYS A 114 19.16 -8.26 -3.71
C LYS A 114 20.39 -8.26 -2.84
N MET A 115 20.21 -8.82 -1.66
CA MET A 115 21.24 -8.89 -0.64
C MET A 115 21.92 -10.25 -0.65
N VAL A 116 23.22 -10.24 -0.42
CA VAL A 116 24.03 -11.41 -0.10
C VAL A 116 24.56 -11.27 1.33
N GLY A 117 25.01 -12.38 1.93
CA GLY A 117 25.66 -12.39 3.23
C GLY A 117 27.11 -11.93 3.13
N GLY A 118 27.43 -10.89 3.90
CA GLY A 118 28.80 -10.40 4.11
C GLY A 118 29.26 -10.57 5.56
N GLY A 119 30.52 -10.22 5.81
CA GLY A 119 31.13 -10.31 7.14
C GLY A 119 31.64 -11.73 7.45
N SER A 120 32.26 -11.91 8.62
CA SER A 120 32.91 -13.17 8.99
C SER A 120 31.97 -14.36 9.08
N ASP A 121 30.69 -14.13 9.40
CA ASP A 121 29.67 -15.16 9.62
C ASP A 121 28.54 -15.14 8.56
N GLY A 122 28.58 -14.21 7.60
CA GLY A 122 27.58 -14.10 6.53
C GLY A 122 26.22 -13.55 6.97
N THR A 123 26.11 -13.03 8.19
CA THR A 123 24.85 -12.52 8.76
C THR A 123 24.50 -11.12 8.27
N LEU A 124 25.50 -10.35 7.81
CA LEU A 124 25.29 -8.99 7.34
C LEU A 124 24.66 -8.99 5.94
N ASP A 125 23.53 -8.31 5.79
CA ASP A 125 22.93 -8.05 4.49
C ASP A 125 23.70 -6.97 3.74
N VAL A 126 24.30 -7.32 2.60
CA VAL A 126 24.97 -6.35 1.72
C VAL A 126 24.41 -6.40 0.30
N CYS A 127 24.19 -5.23 -0.29
CA CYS A 127 23.61 -5.11 -1.63
C CYS A 127 24.56 -5.66 -2.71
N ALA A 128 24.06 -6.61 -3.49
CA ALA A 128 24.79 -7.23 -4.60
C ALA A 128 24.10 -7.04 -5.97
N ARG A 129 22.84 -6.61 -5.98
CA ARG A 129 22.12 -6.21 -7.20
C ARG A 129 21.07 -5.17 -6.84
N VAL A 130 20.89 -4.17 -7.68
CA VAL A 130 19.92 -3.09 -7.49
C VAL A 130 19.11 -2.91 -8.77
N CYS A 131 17.82 -2.61 -8.62
CA CYS A 131 16.93 -2.24 -9.71
C CYS A 131 16.11 -1.00 -9.31
N VAL A 132 15.90 -0.11 -10.29
CA VAL A 132 15.01 1.03 -10.20
C VAL A 132 14.11 1.03 -11.43
N VAL A 133 12.80 1.10 -11.22
CA VAL A 133 11.81 1.17 -12.29
C VAL A 133 10.93 2.40 -12.16
N ASP A 134 10.40 2.90 -13.27
CA ASP A 134 9.38 3.94 -13.27
C ASP A 134 7.96 3.38 -13.07
N GLU A 135 6.96 4.26 -13.07
CA GLU A 135 5.55 3.86 -12.95
C GLU A 135 5.02 3.04 -14.15
N HIS A 136 5.74 3.05 -15.27
CA HIS A 136 5.41 2.28 -16.46
C HIS A 136 6.11 0.92 -16.50
N GLU A 137 6.78 0.55 -15.40
CA GLU A 137 7.52 -0.71 -15.25
C GLU A 137 8.77 -0.77 -16.15
N ALA A 138 9.22 0.39 -16.67
CA ALA A 138 10.44 0.50 -17.42
C ALA A 138 11.64 0.63 -16.47
N ILE A 139 12.71 -0.11 -16.78
CA ILE A 139 13.95 -0.07 -16.00
C ILE A 139 14.65 1.26 -16.25
N LEU A 140 14.82 2.05 -15.18
CA LEU A 140 15.61 3.27 -15.18
C LEU A 140 17.08 2.99 -14.86
N TYR A 141 17.32 2.03 -13.98
CA TYR A 141 18.66 1.58 -13.62
C TYR A 141 18.62 0.14 -13.11
N GLU A 142 19.53 -0.69 -13.62
CA GLU A 142 19.78 -2.01 -13.09
C GLU A 142 21.29 -2.28 -13.11
N SER A 143 21.81 -2.85 -12.03
CA SER A 143 23.21 -3.27 -11.99
C SER A 143 23.45 -4.31 -10.90
N PHE A 144 24.43 -5.20 -11.13
CA PHE A 144 25.14 -5.83 -10.02
C PHE A 144 25.93 -4.78 -9.24
N VAL A 145 26.18 -5.03 -7.96
CA VAL A 145 26.88 -4.10 -7.06
C VAL A 145 27.99 -4.86 -6.37
N LYS A 146 29.21 -4.31 -6.39
CA LYS A 146 30.34 -4.83 -5.64
C LYS A 146 30.27 -4.34 -4.19
N PRO A 147 30.00 -5.21 -3.20
CA PRO A 147 29.93 -4.80 -1.80
C PRO A 147 31.30 -4.37 -1.27
N ILE A 148 31.29 -3.50 -0.25
CA ILE A 148 32.51 -3.05 0.44
C ILE A 148 33.08 -4.19 1.29
N ILE A 149 32.20 -4.91 1.97
CA ILE A 149 32.54 -6.05 2.84
C ILE A 149 32.64 -7.32 1.97
N PRO A 150 33.61 -8.21 2.21
CA PRO A 150 33.69 -9.49 1.52
C PRO A 150 32.38 -10.29 1.63
N VAL A 151 31.94 -10.84 0.50
CA VAL A 151 30.78 -11.74 0.43
C VAL A 151 31.21 -13.13 0.89
N THR A 152 30.58 -13.62 1.96
CA THR A 152 30.80 -14.96 2.52
C THR A 152 29.65 -15.91 2.22
N HIS A 153 28.46 -15.39 1.90
CA HIS A 153 27.31 -16.21 1.54
C HIS A 153 26.48 -15.59 0.41
N TYR A 154 26.57 -16.12 -0.81
CA TYR A 154 25.87 -15.57 -1.99
C TYR A 154 24.36 -15.75 -2.00
N ARG A 155 23.82 -16.63 -1.13
CA ARG A 155 22.37 -16.96 -1.07
C ARG A 155 21.85 -17.38 -2.44
N TYR A 156 22.64 -18.19 -3.14
CA TYR A 156 22.46 -18.48 -4.57
C TYR A 156 21.05 -18.97 -4.90
N GLU A 157 20.50 -19.88 -4.08
CA GLU A 157 19.15 -20.44 -4.25
C GLU A 157 18.08 -19.34 -4.40
N THR A 158 18.25 -18.20 -3.72
CA THR A 158 17.31 -17.08 -3.76
C THR A 158 17.74 -15.96 -4.69
N THR A 159 19.04 -15.68 -4.81
CA THR A 159 19.53 -14.48 -5.51
C THR A 159 20.01 -14.76 -6.94
N GLY A 160 20.44 -15.99 -7.22
CA GLY A 160 21.15 -16.35 -8.45
C GLY A 160 22.51 -15.69 -8.62
N ILE A 161 23.02 -14.99 -7.60
CA ILE A 161 24.26 -14.21 -7.69
C ILE A 161 25.46 -15.14 -7.53
N ARG A 162 26.43 -14.98 -8.43
CA ARG A 162 27.70 -15.70 -8.42
C ARG A 162 28.86 -14.71 -8.29
N PRO A 163 30.05 -15.15 -7.83
CA PRO A 163 31.22 -14.28 -7.68
C PRO A 163 31.59 -13.51 -8.97
N GLU A 164 31.43 -14.14 -10.14
CA GLU A 164 31.69 -13.55 -11.44
C GLU A 164 30.80 -12.35 -11.76
N HIS A 165 29.55 -12.33 -11.28
CA HIS A 165 28.65 -11.19 -11.46
C HIS A 165 29.14 -9.94 -10.72
N LEU A 166 29.87 -10.13 -9.61
CA LEU A 166 30.40 -9.03 -8.80
C LEU A 166 31.78 -8.57 -9.27
N ARG A 167 32.42 -9.32 -10.18
CA ARG A 167 33.72 -8.97 -10.73
C ARG A 167 33.58 -7.82 -11.72
N GLY A 168 34.16 -6.66 -11.37
CA GLY A 168 34.06 -5.46 -12.19
C GLY A 168 32.71 -4.72 -12.09
N ALA A 169 31.80 -5.20 -11.24
CA ALA A 169 30.55 -4.49 -10.95
C ALA A 169 30.83 -3.11 -10.30
N PRO A 170 29.97 -2.11 -10.53
CA PRO A 170 30.03 -0.83 -9.85
C PRO A 170 30.09 -0.99 -8.33
N THR A 171 30.86 -0.13 -7.67
CA THR A 171 30.88 -0.05 -6.21
C THR A 171 29.53 0.43 -5.67
N VAL A 172 29.23 0.13 -4.40
CA VAL A 172 28.03 0.65 -3.71
C VAL A 172 27.90 2.17 -3.91
N LYS A 173 28.99 2.94 -3.74
CA LYS A 173 29.00 4.40 -3.95
C LYS A 173 28.68 4.84 -5.38
N GLN A 174 29.01 4.04 -6.40
CA GLN A 174 28.63 4.33 -7.79
C GLN A 174 27.16 4.03 -8.02
N ALA A 175 26.65 2.90 -7.53
CA ALA A 175 25.24 2.55 -7.61
C ALA A 175 24.36 3.56 -6.86
N MET A 176 24.73 3.88 -5.62
CA MET A 176 24.11 4.91 -4.79
C MET A 176 23.96 6.24 -5.52
N ARG A 177 25.03 6.75 -6.16
CA ARG A 177 24.97 7.98 -6.95
C ARG A 177 23.97 7.90 -8.09
N ARG A 178 23.94 6.78 -8.83
CA ARG A 178 22.96 6.58 -9.92
C ARG A 178 21.52 6.60 -9.40
N VAL A 179 21.25 5.93 -8.28
CA VAL A 179 19.92 5.94 -7.66
C VAL A 179 19.57 7.36 -7.18
N GLN A 180 20.50 8.05 -6.54
CA GLN A 180 20.32 9.43 -6.07
C GLN A 180 20.01 10.40 -7.21
N ASP A 181 20.73 10.33 -8.33
CA ASP A 181 20.50 11.18 -9.51
C ASP A 181 19.08 10.98 -10.06
N ILE A 182 18.61 9.73 -10.10
CA ILE A 182 17.24 9.37 -10.51
C ILE A 182 16.21 9.97 -9.55
N LEU A 183 16.44 9.88 -8.24
CA LEU A 183 15.53 10.38 -7.21
C LEU A 183 15.47 11.91 -7.14
N LEU A 184 16.61 12.58 -7.35
CA LEU A 184 16.70 14.03 -7.41
C LEU A 184 16.01 14.60 -8.64
N ASN A 185 16.01 13.87 -9.76
CA ASN A 185 15.32 14.26 -10.99
C ASN A 185 15.67 15.68 -11.46
N GLY A 186 16.97 16.01 -11.43
CA GLY A 186 17.50 17.32 -11.81
C GLY A 186 17.51 18.37 -10.69
N GLU A 187 17.01 18.05 -9.50
CA GLU A 187 17.16 18.91 -8.32
C GLU A 187 18.56 18.79 -7.70
N GLN A 188 19.04 19.87 -7.10
CA GLN A 188 20.31 19.86 -6.34
C GLN A 188 20.14 19.26 -4.94
N SER A 189 18.91 19.25 -4.41
CA SER A 189 18.58 18.81 -3.05
C SER A 189 17.15 18.30 -2.96
N TYR A 190 16.92 17.31 -2.09
CA TYR A 190 15.57 16.79 -1.80
C TYR A 190 14.65 17.84 -1.14
N TYR A 191 15.22 18.91 -0.60
CA TYR A 191 14.50 20.00 0.06
C TYR A 191 14.29 21.23 -0.86
N SER A 192 14.53 21.07 -2.15
CA SER A 192 14.31 22.14 -3.13
C SER A 192 12.83 22.52 -3.21
N SER A 193 12.55 23.83 -3.19
CA SER A 193 11.20 24.39 -3.28
C SER A 193 10.49 24.10 -4.61
N ARG A 194 11.24 23.68 -5.64
CA ARG A 194 10.71 23.30 -6.95
C ARG A 194 9.93 21.99 -6.92
N GLY A 195 10.17 21.16 -5.90
CA GLY A 195 9.40 19.94 -5.64
C GLY A 195 9.49 18.88 -6.74
N ALA A 196 10.57 18.83 -7.54
CA ALA A 196 10.68 17.87 -8.65
C ALA A 196 11.26 16.49 -8.26
N ALA A 197 11.68 16.32 -7.00
CA ALA A 197 12.15 15.04 -6.47
C ALA A 197 11.07 13.95 -6.59
N ARG A 198 11.50 12.71 -6.82
CA ARG A 198 10.61 11.57 -7.12
C ARG A 198 10.12 10.88 -5.87
N LEU A 199 8.87 10.44 -5.84
CA LEU A 199 8.43 9.54 -4.77
C LEU A 199 9.17 8.21 -4.87
N LEU A 200 9.71 7.72 -3.75
CA LEU A 200 10.42 6.46 -3.67
C LEU A 200 9.48 5.37 -3.14
N VAL A 201 9.16 4.40 -3.98
CA VAL A 201 8.30 3.26 -3.67
C VAL A 201 9.16 2.02 -3.40
N GLY A 202 8.74 1.18 -2.46
CA GLY A 202 9.41 -0.11 -2.22
C GLY A 202 8.70 -0.97 -1.19
N HIS A 203 9.40 -2.00 -0.70
CA HIS A 203 8.91 -2.90 0.32
C HIS A 203 10.01 -3.19 1.34
N GLY A 204 9.99 -2.50 2.49
CA GLY A 204 11.10 -2.51 3.44
C GLY A 204 12.25 -1.62 2.99
N LEU A 205 11.93 -0.38 2.55
CA LEU A 205 12.88 0.55 1.94
C LEU A 205 14.07 0.88 2.83
N GLU A 206 13.90 0.83 4.15
CA GLU A 206 14.99 1.06 5.11
C GLU A 206 16.15 0.09 4.89
N HIS A 207 15.86 -1.20 4.70
CA HIS A 207 16.90 -2.21 4.41
C HIS A 207 17.62 -1.96 3.08
N ASP A 208 16.89 -1.55 2.04
CA ASP A 208 17.48 -1.24 0.73
C ASP A 208 18.37 0.01 0.78
N LEU A 209 17.90 1.05 1.46
CA LEU A 209 18.59 2.33 1.60
C LEU A 209 19.85 2.20 2.47
N ASP A 210 19.77 1.47 3.58
CA ASP A 210 20.92 1.18 4.45
C ASP A 210 22.01 0.43 3.70
N ALA A 211 21.64 -0.59 2.92
CA ALA A 211 22.59 -1.38 2.14
C ALA A 211 23.27 -0.57 1.00
N LEU A 212 22.62 0.52 0.54
CA LEU A 212 23.19 1.48 -0.40
C LEU A 212 23.93 2.63 0.29
N GLY A 213 23.81 2.79 1.62
CA GLY A 213 24.33 3.92 2.37
C GLY A 213 23.62 5.24 2.02
N MET A 214 22.30 5.20 1.87
CA MET A 214 21.46 6.32 1.45
C MET A 214 20.45 6.70 2.52
N ASP A 215 20.18 7.99 2.64
CA ASP A 215 19.00 8.49 3.35
C ASP A 215 18.00 9.09 2.35
N TYR A 216 16.71 8.94 2.66
CA TYR A 216 15.64 9.53 1.86
C TYR A 216 14.52 10.12 2.73
N PRO A 217 14.04 11.35 2.43
CA PRO A 217 13.04 12.00 3.28
C PRO A 217 11.77 11.18 3.47
N ALA A 218 11.31 11.07 4.72
CA ALA A 218 10.16 10.24 5.08
C ALA A 218 8.89 10.58 4.28
N HIS A 219 8.63 11.87 4.04
CA HIS A 219 7.46 12.33 3.30
C HIS A 219 7.49 11.98 1.80
N LEU A 220 8.65 11.59 1.25
CA LEU A 220 8.80 11.12 -0.14
C LEU A 220 8.87 9.59 -0.24
N LYS A 221 8.91 8.86 0.89
CA LYS A 221 8.90 7.39 0.91
C LYS A 221 7.47 6.85 0.85
N ARG A 222 7.29 5.78 0.08
CA ARG A 222 6.05 5.02 -0.07
C ARG A 222 6.37 3.54 0.12
N ASP A 223 6.55 3.16 1.39
CA ASP A 223 6.94 1.80 1.76
C ASP A 223 5.70 0.92 1.98
N THR A 224 5.53 -0.08 1.13
CA THR A 224 4.40 -1.02 1.19
C THR A 224 4.45 -1.96 2.39
N ALA A 225 5.61 -2.10 3.06
CA ALA A 225 5.74 -2.91 4.27
C ALA A 225 5.21 -2.21 5.54
N THR A 226 5.23 -0.87 5.55
CA THR A 226 4.82 -0.04 6.71
C THR A 226 3.56 0.77 6.45
N TYR A 227 2.98 0.70 5.26
CA TYR A 227 1.74 1.39 4.93
C TYR A 227 0.53 0.73 5.62
N PRO A 228 -0.17 1.41 6.55
CA PRO A 228 -1.17 0.77 7.41
C PRO A 228 -2.27 -0.02 6.68
N PRO A 229 -2.83 0.44 5.54
CA PRO A 229 -3.78 -0.35 4.75
C PRO A 229 -3.25 -1.70 4.21
N LEU A 230 -1.93 -1.88 4.15
CA LEU A 230 -1.26 -3.11 3.71
C LEU A 230 -0.65 -3.91 4.86
N MET A 231 -0.64 -3.37 6.09
CA MET A 231 -0.10 -4.06 7.26
C MET A 231 -1.05 -5.16 7.76
N LYS A 232 -0.53 -6.05 8.62
CA LYS A 232 -1.36 -7.05 9.28
C LYS A 232 -2.35 -6.38 10.23
N THR A 233 -3.60 -6.84 10.22
CA THR A 233 -4.65 -6.37 11.15
C THR A 233 -4.47 -6.87 12.60
N SER A 234 -3.33 -7.48 12.93
CA SER A 234 -3.03 -8.00 14.28
C SER A 234 -2.51 -6.90 15.19
N ALA A 235 -2.71 -7.04 16.51
CA ALA A 235 -2.27 -6.08 17.52
C ALA A 235 -0.75 -5.78 17.55
N ARG A 236 0.07 -6.61 16.88
CA ARG A 236 1.47 -6.29 16.58
C ARG A 236 1.51 -5.69 15.17
N LEU A 237 1.97 -4.44 15.06
CA LEU A 237 2.24 -3.69 13.82
C LEU A 237 3.30 -4.42 12.96
N MET A 238 2.90 -5.51 12.32
CA MET A 238 3.79 -6.38 11.57
C MET A 238 3.52 -6.24 10.07
N SER A 239 4.60 -6.17 9.29
CA SER A 239 4.53 -6.18 7.84
C SER A 239 4.06 -7.54 7.31
N ASN A 240 3.34 -7.50 6.19
CA ASN A 240 3.12 -8.66 5.35
C ASN A 240 4.27 -8.81 4.37
N SER A 241 4.63 -10.03 3.99
CA SER A 241 5.61 -10.23 2.90
C SER A 241 5.08 -9.65 1.59
N LEU A 242 5.96 -9.14 0.74
CA LEU A 242 5.61 -8.67 -0.61
C LEU A 242 4.87 -9.76 -1.42
N ARG A 243 5.30 -11.02 -1.30
CA ARG A 243 4.64 -12.16 -1.93
C ARG A 243 3.17 -12.30 -1.50
N TYR A 244 2.91 -12.23 -0.19
CA TYR A 244 1.55 -12.24 0.34
C TYR A 244 0.74 -11.07 -0.21
N LEU A 245 1.26 -9.84 -0.12
CA LEU A 245 0.56 -8.64 -0.58
C LEU A 245 0.25 -8.68 -2.07
N THR A 246 1.17 -9.18 -2.88
CA THR A 246 0.98 -9.28 -4.33
C THR A 246 -0.14 -10.27 -4.64
N ARG A 247 -0.15 -11.44 -3.97
CA ARG A 247 -1.23 -12.41 -4.11
C ARG A 247 -2.57 -11.87 -3.60
N SER A 248 -2.60 -11.27 -2.40
CA SER A 248 -3.83 -10.85 -1.72
C SER A 248 -4.41 -9.53 -2.24
N CYS A 249 -3.59 -8.64 -2.79
CA CYS A 249 -4.04 -7.31 -3.25
C CYS A 249 -4.08 -7.22 -4.78
N LEU A 250 -3.15 -7.87 -5.49
CA LEU A 250 -3.01 -7.78 -6.94
C LEU A 250 -3.44 -9.06 -7.68
N GLY A 251 -3.45 -10.21 -7.00
CA GLY A 251 -3.98 -11.46 -7.55
C GLY A 251 -3.02 -12.26 -8.43
N TYR A 252 -1.72 -12.02 -8.31
CA TYR A 252 -0.70 -12.83 -8.98
C TYR A 252 0.41 -13.21 -8.00
N ASP A 253 1.17 -14.25 -8.33
CA ASP A 253 2.32 -14.69 -7.55
C ASP A 253 3.62 -14.08 -8.10
N ILE A 254 4.53 -13.74 -7.19
CA ILE A 254 5.91 -13.40 -7.48
C ILE A 254 6.82 -14.40 -6.80
N GLN A 255 8.10 -14.43 -7.19
CA GLN A 255 9.11 -15.26 -6.53
C GLN A 255 8.72 -16.76 -6.60
N THR A 256 8.13 -17.17 -7.72
CA THR A 256 7.65 -18.54 -7.95
C THR A 256 8.79 -19.44 -8.40
N GLY A 257 9.57 -19.94 -7.43
CA GLY A 257 10.65 -20.89 -7.66
C GLY A 257 11.88 -20.28 -8.37
N GLY A 258 13.06 -20.81 -8.04
CA GLY A 258 14.33 -20.32 -8.58
C GLY A 258 14.76 -18.97 -8.01
N HIS A 259 15.58 -18.24 -8.77
CA HIS A 259 16.19 -17.00 -8.33
C HIS A 259 15.21 -15.82 -8.43
N HIS A 260 15.14 -15.03 -7.37
CA HIS A 260 14.30 -13.83 -7.30
C HIS A 260 15.05 -12.64 -7.89
N HIS A 261 14.38 -11.91 -8.78
CA HIS A 261 14.92 -10.74 -9.44
C HIS A 261 14.44 -9.44 -8.76
N PRO A 262 15.30 -8.42 -8.56
CA PRO A 262 14.87 -7.16 -7.93
C PRO A 262 13.80 -6.43 -8.75
N TYR A 263 13.86 -6.53 -10.09
CA TYR A 263 12.80 -6.03 -10.99
C TYR A 263 11.39 -6.47 -10.58
N ASP A 264 11.17 -7.76 -10.32
CA ASP A 264 9.85 -8.29 -9.99
C ASP A 264 9.32 -7.67 -8.68
N ASP A 265 10.21 -7.46 -7.72
CA ASP A 265 9.88 -6.82 -6.44
C ASP A 265 9.56 -5.34 -6.63
N CYS A 266 10.35 -4.62 -7.44
CA CYS A 266 10.09 -3.21 -7.77
C CYS A 266 8.71 -3.05 -8.44
N VAL A 267 8.41 -3.89 -9.44
CA VAL A 267 7.14 -3.87 -10.16
C VAL A 267 5.99 -4.21 -9.23
N ALA A 268 6.13 -5.21 -8.36
CA ALA A 268 5.11 -5.56 -7.39
C ALA A 268 4.82 -4.43 -6.39
N ALA A 269 5.87 -3.82 -5.82
CA ALA A 269 5.73 -2.67 -4.93
C ALA A 269 5.09 -1.47 -5.63
N MET A 270 5.52 -1.17 -6.86
CA MET A 270 4.93 -0.10 -7.69
C MET A 270 3.44 -0.34 -7.98
N ARG A 271 3.06 -1.57 -8.33
CA ARG A 271 1.65 -1.93 -8.55
C ARG A 271 0.81 -1.84 -7.27
N LEU A 272 1.36 -2.22 -6.11
CA LEU A 272 0.69 -2.03 -4.81
C LEU A 272 0.49 -0.55 -4.51
N TYR A 273 1.53 0.28 -4.69
CA TYR A 273 1.46 1.72 -4.53
C TYR A 273 0.38 2.33 -5.41
N LYS A 274 0.42 2.06 -6.72
CA LYS A 274 -0.56 2.58 -7.68
C LYS A 274 -1.98 2.09 -7.38
N ARG A 275 -2.13 0.88 -6.82
CA ARG A 275 -3.42 0.36 -6.37
C ARG A 275 -3.98 1.21 -5.24
N MET A 276 -3.14 1.55 -4.27
CA MET A 276 -3.56 2.40 -3.16
C MET A 276 -3.83 3.84 -3.61
N ARG A 277 -2.98 4.37 -4.49
CA ARG A 277 -3.16 5.71 -5.08
C ARG A 277 -4.46 5.84 -5.88
N ALA A 278 -4.87 4.80 -6.59
CA ALA A 278 -6.09 4.80 -7.39
C ALA A 278 -7.40 4.70 -6.57
N MET A 279 -7.33 4.53 -5.25
CA MET A 279 -8.53 4.46 -4.42
C MET A 279 -9.22 5.83 -4.37
N SER A 280 -10.55 5.84 -4.47
CA SER A 280 -11.33 7.08 -4.37
C SER A 280 -11.28 7.64 -2.95
N HIS A 281 -10.69 8.82 -2.78
CA HIS A 281 -10.84 9.61 -1.58
C HIS A 281 -12.19 10.33 -1.66
N LEU A 282 -13.14 10.01 -0.78
CA LEU A 282 -14.47 10.62 -0.80
C LEU A 282 -14.37 12.03 -0.21
N HIS A 283 -13.98 13.00 -1.04
CA HIS A 283 -14.15 14.41 -0.71
C HIS A 283 -15.64 14.74 -0.89
N LEU A 284 -16.36 14.91 0.22
CA LEU A 284 -17.54 15.77 0.17
C LEU A 284 -17.05 17.13 -0.33
N ASN A 285 -17.56 17.54 -1.50
CA ASN A 285 -17.31 18.83 -2.13
C ASN A 285 -17.24 19.96 -1.07
N GLY A 286 -16.09 20.64 -0.95
CA GLY A 286 -16.08 22.02 -0.46
C GLY A 286 -15.32 22.38 0.82
N ARG A 287 -14.26 21.68 1.24
CA ARG A 287 -13.30 22.25 2.21
C ARG A 287 -11.92 22.47 1.58
N ARG A 288 -11.38 23.67 1.79
CA ARG A 288 -10.11 24.16 1.24
C ARG A 288 -8.91 23.40 1.84
N LYS A 289 -7.83 23.33 1.06
CA LYS A 289 -6.52 22.69 1.32
C LYS A 289 -5.73 23.29 2.50
N ASP A 290 -6.34 24.17 3.30
CA ASP A 290 -5.63 25.00 4.29
C ASP A 290 -5.91 24.59 5.77
N ASP A 291 -6.79 23.61 6.02
CA ASP A 291 -7.09 23.08 7.37
C ASP A 291 -6.37 21.74 7.65
N ASP A 292 -5.26 21.49 6.96
CA ASP A 292 -4.57 20.19 6.86
C ASP A 292 -3.48 19.93 7.92
N ASP A 293 -3.67 20.48 9.11
CA ASP A 293 -2.82 20.12 10.25
C ASP A 293 -3.69 20.01 11.50
N GLU A 294 -4.35 18.87 11.73
CA GLU A 294 -4.87 18.50 13.05
C GLU A 294 -5.35 17.03 13.13
N SER A 295 -4.94 16.34 14.20
CA SER A 295 -5.14 14.90 14.45
C SER A 295 -6.60 14.46 14.64
N THR A 296 -6.92 13.17 14.42
CA THR A 296 -8.27 12.59 14.65
C THR A 296 -8.77 12.77 16.08
N ALA A 297 -7.88 12.94 17.07
CA ALA A 297 -8.24 13.29 18.45
C ALA A 297 -9.02 14.62 18.53
N LYS A 298 -8.83 15.52 17.56
CA LYS A 298 -9.59 16.77 17.43
C LYS A 298 -10.85 16.62 16.60
N ALA A 299 -10.99 15.54 15.81
CA ALA A 299 -12.24 15.20 15.14
C ALA A 299 -13.31 14.71 16.14
N PHE A 300 -12.93 13.95 17.17
CA PHE A 300 -13.85 13.43 18.19
C PHE A 300 -13.49 13.88 19.62
N PRO A 301 -13.48 15.19 19.91
CA PRO A 301 -13.06 15.68 21.21
C PRO A 301 -14.06 15.27 22.30
N ALA A 302 -13.56 14.86 23.47
CA ALA A 302 -14.39 14.38 24.57
C ALA A 302 -15.44 15.42 25.03
N TRP A 303 -15.14 16.72 24.92
CA TRP A 303 -16.06 17.79 25.31
C TRP A 303 -17.28 17.94 24.38
N ARG A 304 -17.27 17.35 23.17
CA ARG A 304 -18.42 17.30 22.24
C ARG A 304 -19.24 16.01 22.32
N GLN A 305 -19.05 15.18 23.35
CA GLN A 305 -19.69 13.85 23.45
C GLN A 305 -21.21 13.88 23.18
N ARG A 306 -21.96 14.80 23.80
CA ARG A 306 -23.42 14.93 23.63
C ARG A 306 -23.85 15.32 22.21
N GLU A 307 -23.00 16.04 21.48
CA GLU A 307 -23.26 16.41 20.09
C GLU A 307 -22.99 15.23 19.17
N LEU A 308 -21.85 14.54 19.37
CA LEU A 308 -21.47 13.34 18.62
C LEU A 308 -22.51 12.23 18.74
N GLU A 309 -23.10 12.03 19.92
CA GLU A 309 -24.17 11.05 20.14
C GLU A 309 -25.50 11.39 19.43
N ARG A 310 -25.67 12.62 18.94
CA ARG A 310 -26.84 13.02 18.14
C ARG A 310 -26.61 12.89 16.64
N MET A 311 -25.37 12.69 16.21
CA MET A 311 -25.02 12.56 14.80
C MET A 311 -25.37 11.16 14.29
N SER A 312 -25.68 11.08 13.00
CA SER A 312 -25.81 9.81 12.29
C SER A 312 -24.44 9.12 12.14
N PRO A 313 -24.41 7.78 12.00
CA PRO A 313 -23.17 7.05 11.71
C PRO A 313 -22.42 7.57 10.48
N GLU A 314 -23.14 8.05 9.46
CA GLU A 314 -22.59 8.62 8.23
C GLU A 314 -21.88 9.95 8.50
N GLU A 315 -22.48 10.83 9.33
CA GLU A 315 -21.86 12.09 9.73
C GLU A 315 -20.64 11.87 10.63
N LEU A 316 -20.69 10.86 11.53
CA LEU A 316 -19.52 10.46 12.31
C LEU A 316 -18.39 9.96 11.40
N LEU A 317 -18.70 9.15 10.39
CA LEU A 317 -17.70 8.71 9.41
C LEU A 317 -17.13 9.88 8.61
N ALA A 318 -17.96 10.86 8.24
CA ALA A 318 -17.52 12.05 7.52
C ALA A 318 -16.44 12.85 8.26
N MET A 319 -16.46 12.80 9.59
CA MET A 319 -15.48 13.46 10.46
C MET A 319 -14.24 12.61 10.73
N SER A 320 -14.30 11.29 10.51
CA SER A 320 -13.18 10.40 10.74
C SER A 320 -12.04 10.71 9.77
N LYS A 321 -10.83 10.91 10.33
CA LYS A 321 -9.59 11.05 9.56
C LYS A 321 -8.69 9.85 9.85
N PRO A 322 -8.06 9.24 8.83
CA PRO A 322 -7.01 8.26 9.04
C PRO A 322 -5.84 8.90 9.79
N ASP A 323 -5.14 8.11 10.59
CA ASP A 323 -3.92 8.49 11.31
C ASP A 323 -2.65 8.31 10.46
N TYR A 324 -2.81 8.09 9.15
CA TYR A 324 -1.75 7.88 8.18
C TYR A 324 -1.96 8.72 6.92
N GLN A 325 -0.86 9.06 6.22
CA GLN A 325 -0.92 9.78 4.96
C GLN A 325 -1.48 8.87 3.84
N CYS A 326 -2.62 9.24 3.27
CA CYS A 326 -3.25 8.46 2.21
C CYS A 326 -2.53 8.66 0.88
N TRP A 327 -2.09 7.57 0.25
CA TRP A 327 -1.37 7.63 -1.03
C TRP A 327 -2.26 8.05 -2.21
N CYS A 328 -3.59 8.04 -2.06
CA CYS A 328 -4.51 8.63 -3.03
C CYS A 328 -4.44 10.17 -3.10
N LEU A 329 -3.78 10.81 -2.13
CA LEU A 329 -3.53 12.25 -2.11
C LEU A 329 -2.19 12.62 -2.74
N ASP A 330 -1.41 11.65 -3.19
CA ASP A 330 -0.19 11.93 -3.94
C ASP A 330 -0.58 12.59 -5.28
N ASP A 331 -0.21 13.87 -5.43
CA ASP A 331 -0.43 14.66 -6.64
C ASP A 331 0.30 14.06 -7.86
N ASP A 332 -0.23 14.30 -9.06
CA ASP A 332 0.42 14.00 -10.35
C ASP A 332 1.64 14.94 -10.59
#